data_AF-A0A430PXG6-F1
#
_entry.id   AF-A0A430PXG6-F1
#
_cell.length_a   1.000
_cell.length_b   1.000
_cell.length_c   1.000
_cell.angle_alpha   90.00
_cell.angle_beta   90.00
_cell.angle_gamma   90.00
#
_symmetry.space_group_name_H-M   'P 1'
#
loop_
_entity.id
_entity.type
_entity.pdbx_description
1 polymer ?
#
loop_
_entity_poly.entity_id
_entity_poly.type
_entity_poly.pdbx_seq_one_letter_code
_entity_poly.pdbx_strand_id
1 'polypeptide(L)'
;LSELEPTFQTFYVCTAVRKFFFFLDPLRSGRVRITDILASGFLDSMLELREVSTSEAQLAANWFSHQSAVRVYGSYLLLDEDRNGLLTRSELSR
;
A
#
# COMPACT_ATOMS: atom_id res chain seq x y z
N LEU A 1 -12.87 -0.86 -10.10
CA LEU A 1 -12.68 -1.78 -8.95
C LEU A 1 -13.36 -3.14 -9.18
N SER A 2 -14.39 -3.24 -10.02
CA SER A 2 -15.15 -4.47 -10.32
C SER A 2 -14.41 -5.54 -11.16
N GLU A 3 -13.21 -5.25 -11.65
CA GLU A 3 -12.37 -6.19 -12.42
C GLU A 3 -11.02 -6.49 -11.74
N LEU A 4 -10.91 -6.26 -10.42
CA LEU A 4 -9.72 -6.65 -9.68
C LEU A 4 -9.90 -8.08 -9.18
N GLU A 5 -8.91 -8.93 -9.46
CA GLU A 5 -8.84 -10.28 -8.92
C GLU A 5 -9.02 -10.23 -7.38
N PRO A 6 -9.88 -11.07 -6.78
CA PRO A 6 -10.18 -11.01 -5.35
C PRO A 6 -8.93 -11.05 -4.44
N THR A 7 -7.90 -11.76 -4.89
CA THR A 7 -6.58 -11.83 -4.26
C THR A 7 -5.91 -10.46 -4.18
N PHE A 8 -6.00 -9.66 -5.24
CA PHE A 8 -5.45 -8.32 -5.28
C PHE A 8 -6.17 -7.38 -4.31
N GLN A 9 -7.49 -7.49 -4.16
CA GLN A 9 -8.23 -6.65 -3.21
C GLN A 9 -7.73 -6.86 -1.77
N THR A 10 -7.53 -8.12 -1.38
CA THR A 10 -6.95 -8.46 -0.07
C THR A 10 -5.55 -7.85 0.08
N PHE A 11 -4.71 -8.02 -0.94
CA PHE A 11 -3.36 -7.46 -0.94
C PHE A 11 -3.36 -5.92 -0.83
N TYR A 12 -4.24 -5.25 -1.57
CA TYR A 12 -4.37 -3.80 -1.56
C TYR A 12 -4.75 -3.29 -0.17
N VAL A 13 -5.77 -3.88 0.44
CA VAL A 13 -6.21 -3.50 1.80
C VAL A 13 -5.08 -3.72 2.80
N CYS A 14 -4.41 -4.88 2.76
CA CYS A 14 -3.26 -5.14 3.63
C CYS A 14 -2.13 -4.12 3.41
N THR A 15 -1.82 -3.76 2.17
CA THR A 15 -0.78 -2.80 1.83
C THR A 15 -1.12 -1.39 2.31
N ALA A 16 -2.35 -0.94 2.08
CA ALA A 16 -2.83 0.36 2.53
C ALA A 16 -2.78 0.46 4.06
N VAL A 17 -3.32 -0.54 4.78
CA VAL A 17 -3.30 -0.57 6.25
C VAL A 17 -1.87 -0.59 6.79
N ARG A 18 -0.97 -1.39 6.22
CA ARG A 18 0.44 -1.44 6.63
C ARG A 18 1.13 -0.09 6.48
N LYS A 19 0.79 0.74 5.49
CA LYS A 19 1.33 2.11 5.36
C LYS A 19 0.95 2.96 6.58
N PHE A 20 -0.31 2.92 7.04
CA PHE A 20 -0.73 3.64 8.25
C PHE A 20 0.09 3.21 9.47
N PHE A 21 0.19 1.91 9.74
CA PHE A 21 0.94 1.42 10.91
C PHE A 21 2.44 1.65 10.82
N PHE A 22 3.03 1.48 9.63
CA PHE A 22 4.47 1.66 9.45
C PHE A 22 4.92 3.09 9.75
N PHE A 23 4.15 4.09 9.33
CA PHE A 23 4.51 5.50 9.49
C PHE A 23 3.92 6.14 10.76
N LEU A 24 2.75 5.69 11.22
CA LEU A 24 2.01 6.36 12.30
C LEU A 24 1.95 5.55 13.62
N ASP A 25 2.48 4.33 13.65
CA ASP A 25 2.63 3.54 14.88
C ASP A 25 4.09 3.08 15.08
N PRO A 26 5.04 4.02 15.25
CA PRO A 26 6.47 3.69 15.37
C PRO A 26 6.78 2.83 16.60
N LEU A 27 5.94 2.91 17.64
CA LEU A 27 6.07 2.12 18.87
C LEU A 27 5.42 0.73 18.77
N ARG A 28 4.79 0.39 17.64
CA ARG A 28 4.11 -0.89 17.40
C ARG A 28 3.07 -1.22 18.48
N SER A 29 2.33 -0.20 18.91
CA SER A 29 1.27 -0.30 19.91
C SER A 29 0.00 -0.95 19.37
N GLY A 30 -0.09 -1.13 18.04
CA GLY A 30 -1.28 -1.63 17.35
C GLY A 30 -2.40 -0.61 17.29
N ARG A 31 -2.10 0.67 17.55
CA ARG A 31 -3.08 1.77 17.55
C ARG A 31 -2.49 2.99 16.84
N VAL A 32 -3.34 3.67 16.07
CA VAL A 32 -3.00 4.92 15.40
C VAL A 32 -3.97 6.00 15.89
N ARG A 33 -3.46 7.16 16.31
CA ARG A 33 -4.34 8.28 16.73
C ARG A 33 -4.93 8.95 15.50
N ILE A 34 -6.20 9.34 15.60
CA ILE A 34 -6.89 10.06 14.51
C ILE A 34 -6.14 11.36 14.16
N THR A 35 -5.61 12.07 15.16
CA THR A 35 -4.83 13.29 14.93
C THR A 35 -3.58 13.07 14.09
N ASP A 36 -2.92 11.91 14.24
CA ASP A 36 -1.73 11.56 13.45
C ASP A 36 -2.12 11.23 12.00
N ILE A 37 -3.29 10.62 11.79
CA ILE A 37 -3.84 10.40 10.44
C ILE A 37 -4.17 11.73 9.76
N LEU A 38 -4.77 12.66 10.50
CA LEU A 38 -5.09 13.99 9.98
C LEU A 38 -3.83 14.80 9.64
N ALA A 39 -2.77 14.66 10.44
CA ALA A 39 -1.51 15.38 10.24
C ALA A 39 -0.58 14.76 9.19
N SER A 40 -0.78 13.50 8.78
CA SER A 40 0.14 12.78 7.89
C SER A 40 -0.03 13.09 6.40
N GLY A 41 -1.13 13.72 6.00
CA GLY A 41 -1.50 13.92 4.59
C GLY A 41 -1.98 12.64 3.88
N PHE A 42 -2.15 11.53 4.62
CA PHE A 42 -2.61 10.27 4.02
C PHE A 42 -4.06 10.36 3.54
N LEU A 43 -4.91 11.11 4.25
CA LEU A 43 -6.28 11.35 3.80
C LEU A 43 -6.31 12.18 2.52
N ASP A 44 -5.46 13.19 2.39
CA ASP A 44 -5.37 13.99 1.16
C ASP A 44 -4.99 13.10 -0.03
N SER A 45 -4.00 12.22 0.16
CA SER A 45 -3.61 11.24 -0.85
C SER A 45 -4.76 10.28 -1.20
N MET A 46 -5.57 9.84 -0.23
CA MET A 46 -6.75 9.00 -0.53
C MET A 46 -7.86 9.77 -1.24
N LEU A 47 -8.07 11.04 -0.88
CA LEU A 47 -9.09 11.88 -1.48
C LEU A 47 -8.75 12.26 -2.92
N GLU A 48 -7.47 12.47 -3.24
CA GLU A 48 -6.97 12.71 -4.60
C GLU A 48 -7.44 11.61 -5.58
N LEU A 49 -7.53 10.35 -5.13
CA LEU A 49 -7.96 9.22 -5.98
C LEU A 49 -9.44 9.29 -6.39
N ARG A 50 -10.23 10.19 -5.82
CA ARG A 50 -11.62 10.43 -6.22
C ARG A 50 -11.71 11.35 -7.44
N GLU A 51 -10.66 12.12 -7.72
CA GLU A 51 -10.62 13.08 -8.82
C GLU A 51 -10.56 12.36 -10.16
N VAL A 52 -11.54 12.63 -11.01
CA VAL A 52 -11.72 11.98 -12.32
C VAL A 52 -10.60 12.34 -13.30
N SER A 53 -9.91 13.46 -13.09
CA SER A 53 -8.86 14.00 -13.96
C SER A 53 -7.43 13.73 -13.47
N THR A 54 -7.24 12.79 -12.53
CA THR A 54 -5.90 12.48 -12.03
C THR A 54 -5.03 11.90 -13.15
N SER A 55 -3.93 12.56 -13.47
CA SER A 55 -3.00 12.09 -14.50
C SER A 55 -2.28 10.81 -14.08
N GLU A 56 -1.77 10.05 -15.04
CA GLU A 56 -0.98 8.84 -14.75
C GLU A 56 0.25 9.13 -13.87
N ALA A 57 0.90 10.29 -14.08
CA ALA A 57 2.05 10.71 -13.28
C ALA A 57 1.66 10.95 -11.81
N GLN A 58 0.50 11.57 -11.56
CA GLN A 58 -0.03 11.76 -10.21
C GLN A 58 -0.40 10.42 -9.58
N LEU A 59 -1.07 9.54 -10.31
CA LEU A 59 -1.38 8.20 -9.83
C LEU A 59 -0.10 7.40 -9.50
N ALA A 60 0.95 7.52 -10.30
CA ALA A 60 2.22 6.84 -10.03
C ALA A 60 2.92 7.36 -8.76
N ALA A 61 2.75 8.65 -8.45
CA ALA A 61 3.27 9.32 -7.26
C ALA A 61 2.41 9.06 -6.01
N ASN A 62 1.10 8.86 -6.17
CA ASN A 62 0.17 8.63 -5.09
C ASN A 62 0.39 7.26 -4.43
N TRP A 63 0.57 7.25 -3.11
CA TRP A 63 0.92 6.05 -2.35
C TRP A 63 -0.19 4.99 -2.27
N PHE A 64 -1.44 5.42 -2.40
CA PHE A 64 -2.64 4.60 -2.29
C PHE A 64 -3.25 4.28 -3.66
N SER A 65 -2.66 4.72 -4.76
CA SER A 65 -3.17 4.39 -6.08
C SER A 65 -3.07 2.89 -6.38
N HIS A 66 -3.87 2.44 -7.35
CA HIS A 66 -3.78 1.11 -7.89
C HIS A 66 -2.37 0.82 -8.45
N GLN A 67 -1.76 1.78 -9.16
CA GLN A 67 -0.41 1.65 -9.73
C GLN A 67 0.65 1.42 -8.65
N SER A 68 0.58 2.17 -7.54
CA SER A 68 1.49 2.00 -6.41
C SER A 68 1.35 0.61 -5.77
N ALA A 69 0.11 0.15 -5.58
CA ALA A 69 -0.16 -1.17 -5.02
C ALA A 69 0.31 -2.30 -5.94
N VAL A 70 0.06 -2.21 -7.25
CA VAL A 70 0.56 -3.19 -8.24
C VAL A 70 2.09 -3.23 -8.24
N ARG A 71 2.76 -2.08 -8.16
CA ARG A 71 4.22 -2.02 -8.10
C ARG A 71 4.76 -2.76 -6.87
N VAL A 72 4.19 -2.50 -5.69
CA VAL A 72 4.60 -3.19 -4.45
C VAL A 72 4.29 -4.69 -4.54
N TYR A 73 3.11 -5.06 -5.06
CA TYR A 73 2.72 -6.45 -5.25
C TYR A 73 3.65 -7.19 -6.21
N GLY A 74 3.98 -6.57 -7.34
CA GLY A 74 4.89 -7.12 -8.34
C GLY A 74 6.28 -7.33 -7.77
N SER A 75 6.84 -6.33 -7.06
CA SER A 75 8.13 -6.49 -6.37
C SER A 75 8.08 -7.62 -5.34
N TYR A 76 7.01 -7.73 -4.57
CA TYR A 76 6.82 -8.81 -3.61
C TYR A 76 6.80 -10.19 -4.30
N LEU A 77 6.02 -10.36 -5.37
CA LEU A 77 5.91 -11.62 -6.12
C LEU A 77 7.21 -12.03 -6.82
N LEU A 78 8.07 -11.07 -7.17
CA LEU A 78 9.40 -11.36 -7.73
C LEU A 78 10.37 -11.90 -6.67
N LEU A 79 10.16 -11.54 -5.41
CA LEU A 79 11.01 -11.97 -4.30
C LEU A 79 10.51 -13.28 -3.66
N ASP A 80 9.19 -13.51 -3.62
CA ASP A 80 8.55 -14.72 -3.07
C ASP A 80 8.70 -15.90 -4.04
N GLU A 81 9.86 -16.55 -4.02
CA GLU A 81 10.24 -17.58 -5.01
C GLU A 81 9.35 -18.83 -4.89
N ASP A 82 9.01 -19.21 -3.66
CA ASP A 82 8.20 -20.39 -3.36
C ASP A 82 6.69 -20.10 -3.30
N ARG A 83 6.30 -18.83 -3.45
CA ARG A 83 4.91 -18.34 -3.44
C ARG A 83 4.16 -18.73 -2.17
N ASN A 84 4.87 -18.80 -1.04
CA ASN A 84 4.28 -19.20 0.23
C ASN A 84 3.59 -18.05 0.98
N GLY A 85 3.69 -16.80 0.50
CA GLY A 85 3.09 -15.64 1.16
C GLY A 85 4.01 -14.90 2.15
N LEU A 86 5.29 -15.28 2.23
CA LEU A 86 6.31 -14.72 3.13
C LEU A 86 7.60 -14.45 2.36
N LEU A 87 8.42 -13.52 2.87
CA LEU A 87 9.77 -13.30 2.36
C LEU A 87 10.81 -13.67 3.41
N THR A 88 11.73 -14.54 3.04
CA THR A 88 12.93 -14.86 3.80
C THR A 88 13.95 -13.73 3.72
N ARG A 89 14.94 -13.74 4.63
CA ARG A 89 16.05 -12.78 4.58
C ARG A 89 16.86 -12.88 3.29
N SER A 90 17.02 -14.10 2.75
CA SER A 90 17.68 -14.36 1.48
C SER A 90 16.93 -13.74 0.32
N GLU A 91 15.61 -13.92 0.27
CA GLU A 91 14.76 -13.32 -0.77
C GLU A 91 14.81 -11.79 -0.68
N LEU A 92 14.68 -11.20 0.51
CA LEU A 92 14.75 -9.75 0.72
C LEU A 92 16.11 -9.11 0.37
N SER A 93 17.17 -9.90 0.29
CA SER A 93 18.53 -9.40 0.03
C SER A 93 18.91 -9.32 -1.46
N ARG A 94 18.01 -9.74 -2.35
CA ARG A 94 18.15 -9.62 -3.80
C ARG A 94 17.69 -8.27 -4.32
#